data_AF-A0A5R9NZ55-F1
#
_entry.id   AF-A0A5R9NZ55-F1
#
_cell.length_a   1.000
_cell.length_b   1.000
_cell.length_c   1.000
_cell.angle_alpha   90.00
_cell.angle_beta   90.00
_cell.angle_gamma   90.00
#
_symmetry.space_group_name_H-M   'P 1'
#
loop_
_entity.id
_entity.type
_entity.pdbx_description
1 polymer ?
#
loop_
_entity_poly.entity_id
_entity_poly.type
_entity_poly.pdbx_seq_one_letter_code
_entity_poly.pdbx_strand_id
1 'polypeptide(L)'
;MINLTKGQKIDLTKTNPSLKKILAGLQWDQRTTDGEEWDLDGSIFLLNDEGKLISDKHFVFYNEPVSPDGAVKHGGDNKNGAGEGDDETVRIDLASLDAAVKKIAIAITIHDAAARGQNFGQVKNPKIIVRNEETGEEIAQFDLAEDASTETAVIMGEFYLHNGEWKFTAVGQGFAGGLQPLIQHYGGNA
;
A
#
# COMPACT_ATOMS: atom_id res chain seq x y z
N MET A 1 -1.42 -18.42 4.82
CA MET A 1 -1.66 -17.43 3.75
C MET A 1 -3.04 -17.58 3.13
N ILE A 2 -3.77 -16.47 3.02
CA ILE A 2 -5.10 -16.36 2.39
C ILE A 2 -4.97 -15.51 1.11
N ASN A 3 -5.46 -16.00 -0.03
CA ASN A 3 -5.58 -15.20 -1.25
C ASN A 3 -6.92 -14.44 -1.23
N LEU A 4 -6.83 -13.12 -1.25
CA LEU A 4 -7.98 -12.23 -1.16
C LEU A 4 -8.47 -11.85 -2.56
N THR A 5 -9.78 -11.64 -2.63
CA THR A 5 -10.43 -11.00 -3.78
C THR A 5 -10.79 -9.56 -3.44
N LYS A 6 -11.03 -8.74 -4.45
CA LYS A 6 -11.40 -7.32 -4.28
C LYS A 6 -12.61 -7.18 -3.34
N GLY A 7 -12.47 -6.33 -2.32
CA GLY A 7 -13.47 -6.08 -1.28
C GLY A 7 -13.45 -7.08 -0.12
N GLN A 8 -12.68 -8.17 -0.20
CA GLN A 8 -12.59 -9.16 0.87
C GLN A 8 -11.85 -8.61 2.08
N LYS A 9 -12.33 -8.99 3.27
CA LYS A 9 -11.80 -8.55 4.56
C LYS A 9 -11.34 -9.73 5.38
N ILE A 10 -10.28 -9.53 6.16
CA ILE A 10 -9.80 -10.51 7.14
C ILE A 10 -9.46 -9.83 8.46
N ASP A 11 -9.62 -10.59 9.54
CA ASP A 11 -9.14 -10.19 10.87
C ASP A 11 -7.68 -10.61 11.02
N LEU A 12 -6.78 -9.64 11.22
CA LEU A 12 -5.35 -9.93 11.38
C LEU A 12 -5.05 -10.35 12.81
N THR A 13 -5.41 -9.51 13.78
CA THR A 13 -5.04 -9.73 15.20
C THR A 13 -5.91 -10.76 15.90
N LYS A 14 -7.15 -10.99 15.43
CA LYS A 14 -8.02 -12.02 16.01
C LYS A 14 -7.50 -13.43 15.74
N THR A 15 -7.00 -13.65 14.52
CA THR A 15 -6.42 -14.93 14.10
C THR A 15 -4.95 -15.04 14.50
N ASN A 16 -4.28 -13.90 14.71
CA ASN A 16 -2.89 -13.80 15.14
C ASN A 16 -2.73 -12.84 16.34
N PRO A 17 -3.08 -13.24 17.58
CA PRO A 17 -3.05 -12.35 18.75
C PRO A 17 -1.67 -11.79 19.10
N SER A 18 -0.60 -12.44 18.61
CA SER A 18 0.78 -11.99 18.78
C SER A 18 1.25 -11.01 17.70
N LEU A 19 0.44 -10.72 16.68
CA LEU A 19 0.83 -9.84 15.58
C LEU A 19 0.96 -8.40 16.07
N LYS A 20 2.21 -7.93 16.18
CA LYS A 20 2.54 -6.56 16.55
C LYS A 20 3.09 -5.77 15.38
N LYS A 21 3.80 -6.44 14.48
CA LYS A 21 4.48 -5.80 13.37
C LYS A 21 4.10 -6.48 12.06
N ILE A 22 3.71 -5.66 11.11
CA ILE A 22 3.33 -6.07 9.77
C ILE A 22 4.42 -5.63 8.81
N LEU A 23 4.76 -6.51 7.88
CA LEU A 23 5.50 -6.18 6.68
C LEU A 23 4.55 -6.36 5.49
N ALA A 24 4.18 -5.25 4.85
CA ALA A 24 3.46 -5.28 3.59
C ALA A 24 4.46 -5.20 2.43
N GLY A 25 4.56 -6.25 1.64
CA GLY A 25 5.35 -6.29 0.41
C GLY A 25 4.51 -5.88 -0.78
N LEU A 26 5.05 -5.01 -1.63
CA LEU A 26 4.50 -4.65 -2.93
C LEU A 26 5.36 -5.33 -4.00
N GLN A 27 4.69 -5.93 -4.98
CA GLN A 27 5.35 -6.67 -6.05
C GLN A 27 4.69 -6.37 -7.39
N TRP A 28 5.48 -6.26 -8.44
CA TRP A 28 5.07 -6.18 -9.84
C TRP A 28 6.16 -6.76 -10.76
N ASP A 29 5.76 -7.26 -11.93
CA ASP A 29 6.76 -7.76 -12.86
C ASP A 29 7.42 -6.61 -13.63
N GLN A 30 8.70 -6.78 -13.94
CA GLN A 30 9.43 -5.89 -14.84
C GLN A 30 8.78 -5.80 -16.23
N ARG A 31 9.03 -4.66 -16.89
CA ARG A 31 8.64 -4.49 -18.28
C ARG A 31 9.44 -5.44 -19.18
N THR A 32 8.73 -6.30 -19.91
CA THR A 32 9.32 -7.24 -20.87
C THR A 32 9.27 -6.75 -22.32
N THR A 33 8.77 -5.54 -22.56
CA THR A 33 8.59 -4.93 -23.88
C THR A 33 9.44 -3.67 -24.01
N ASP A 34 9.71 -3.23 -25.24
CA ASP A 34 10.43 -1.97 -25.49
C ASP A 34 9.69 -0.78 -24.87
N GLY A 35 10.43 0.16 -24.26
CA GLY A 35 9.95 1.41 -23.68
C GLY A 35 10.50 1.66 -22.27
N GLU A 36 10.03 2.72 -21.62
CA GLU A 36 10.46 3.08 -20.26
C GLU A 36 9.99 2.06 -19.21
N GLU A 37 10.81 1.86 -18.17
CA GLU A 37 10.57 0.89 -17.09
C GLU A 37 9.32 1.24 -16.27
N TRP A 38 8.80 0.25 -15.53
CA TRP A 38 7.73 0.45 -14.56
C TRP A 38 8.34 0.97 -13.26
N ASP A 39 8.08 2.24 -12.99
CA ASP A 39 8.51 2.95 -11.79
C ASP A 39 7.26 3.14 -10.94
N LEU A 40 7.02 2.20 -10.02
CA LEU A 40 5.84 2.22 -9.15
C LEU A 40 6.28 2.66 -7.76
N ASP A 41 5.60 3.68 -7.26
CA ASP A 41 5.85 4.25 -5.95
C ASP A 41 4.80 3.79 -4.94
N GLY A 42 5.24 3.22 -3.82
CA GLY A 42 4.45 2.92 -2.63
C GLY A 42 4.13 4.18 -1.82
N SER A 43 2.84 4.38 -1.56
CA SER A 43 2.31 5.54 -0.84
C SER A 43 1.42 5.09 0.30
N ILE A 44 1.67 5.61 1.51
CA ILE A 44 1.01 5.17 2.74
C ILE A 44 0.36 6.35 3.43
N PHE A 45 -0.94 6.23 3.68
CA PHE A 45 -1.75 7.27 4.31
C PHE A 45 -2.18 6.80 5.69
N LEU A 46 -1.77 7.52 6.73
CA LEU A 46 -2.18 7.29 8.11
C LEU A 46 -3.39 8.18 8.43
N LEU A 47 -4.52 7.53 8.69
CA LEU A 47 -5.84 8.15 8.66
C LEU A 47 -6.54 8.03 10.02
N ASN A 48 -7.34 9.05 10.35
CA ASN A 48 -8.24 9.06 11.49
C ASN A 48 -9.49 8.16 11.24
N ASP A 49 -10.43 8.18 12.18
CA ASP A 49 -11.71 7.45 12.10
C ASP A 49 -12.63 7.92 10.96
N GLU A 50 -12.49 9.17 10.52
CA GLU A 50 -13.20 9.72 9.36
C GLU A 50 -12.55 9.32 8.01
N GLY A 51 -11.43 8.60 8.04
CA GLY A 51 -10.68 8.22 6.84
C GLY A 51 -9.94 9.40 6.20
N LYS A 52 -9.50 10.36 7.01
CA LYS A 52 -8.72 11.53 6.58
C LYS A 52 -7.34 11.54 7.21
N LEU A 53 -6.36 12.10 6.51
CA LEU A 53 -5.00 12.28 7.02
C LEU A 53 -5.04 13.03 8.34
N ILE A 54 -4.31 12.53 9.33
CA ILE A 54 -4.18 13.19 10.64
C ILE A 54 -3.46 14.53 10.47
N SER A 55 -2.47 14.56 9.59
CA SER A 55 -1.82 15.78 9.07
C SER A 55 -1.05 15.43 7.79
N ASP A 56 -0.53 16.44 7.09
CA ASP A 56 0.30 16.20 5.89
C ASP A 56 1.55 15.35 6.19
N LYS A 57 2.03 15.35 7.44
CA LYS A 57 3.16 14.51 7.89
C LYS A 57 2.80 13.02 8.06
N HIS A 58 1.52 12.69 8.01
CA HIS A 58 1.00 11.32 8.10
C HIS A 58 0.81 10.69 6.72
N PHE A 59 1.38 11.32 5.70
CA PHE A 59 1.58 10.76 4.38
C PHE A 59 3.05 10.30 4.25
N VAL A 60 3.25 8.99 4.19
CA VAL A 60 4.56 8.34 4.12
C VAL A 60 4.79 7.82 2.70
N PHE A 61 5.94 8.15 2.14
CA PHE A 61 6.36 7.78 0.78
C PHE A 61 7.90 7.91 0.68
N TYR A 62 8.51 7.62 -0.46
CA TYR A 62 9.97 7.54 -0.57
C TYR A 62 10.75 8.78 -0.08
N ASN A 63 10.24 10.02 -0.27
CA ASN A 63 10.93 11.23 0.20
C ASN A 63 10.72 11.50 1.71
N GLU A 64 9.59 11.08 2.27
CA GLU A 64 9.28 11.18 3.70
C GLU A 64 8.96 9.77 4.22
N PRO A 65 9.99 8.92 4.41
CA PRO A 65 9.82 7.47 4.50
C PRO A 65 9.39 6.99 5.88
N VAL A 66 9.14 7.86 6.85
CA VAL A 66 8.82 7.48 8.24
C VAL A 66 7.70 8.37 8.77
N SER A 67 6.69 7.77 9.40
CA SER A 67 5.62 8.50 10.08
C SER A 67 6.14 9.26 11.31
N PRO A 68 5.42 10.28 11.82
CA PRO A 68 5.90 11.10 12.94
C PRO A 68 6.13 10.31 14.23
N ASP A 69 5.36 9.24 14.44
CA ASP A 69 5.47 8.31 15.56
C ASP A 69 6.52 7.20 15.33
N GLY A 70 7.11 7.12 14.12
CA GLY A 70 8.06 6.08 13.73
C GLY A 70 7.44 4.71 13.50
N ALA A 71 6.11 4.57 13.63
CA ALA A 71 5.43 3.29 13.58
C ALA A 71 5.26 2.75 12.15
N VAL A 72 5.20 3.63 11.16
CA VAL A 72 5.13 3.26 9.74
C VAL A 72 6.40 3.70 9.04
N LYS A 73 7.02 2.78 8.28
CA LYS A 73 8.25 3.04 7.56
C LYS A 73 8.22 2.44 6.15
N HIS A 74 8.52 3.28 5.15
CA HIS A 74 8.83 2.88 3.78
C HIS A 74 10.21 2.20 3.73
N GLY A 75 10.28 1.06 3.05
CA GLY A 75 11.48 0.21 2.97
C GLY A 75 12.55 0.72 2.00
N GLY A 76 12.16 1.56 1.05
CA GLY A 76 13.01 2.07 -0.02
C GLY A 76 12.25 2.09 -1.34
N ASP A 77 12.72 2.91 -2.28
CA ASP A 77 12.13 3.07 -3.61
C ASP A 77 12.82 2.12 -4.60
N ASN A 78 12.01 1.32 -5.30
CA ASN A 78 12.47 0.45 -6.38
C ASN A 78 11.93 0.92 -7.73
N LYS A 79 12.83 1.53 -8.49
CA LYS A 79 12.49 2.26 -9.72
C LYS A 79 12.23 1.40 -10.95
N ASN A 80 12.48 0.10 -10.88
CA ASN A 80 12.48 -0.75 -12.07
C ASN A 80 11.94 -2.17 -11.88
N GLY A 81 11.48 -2.51 -10.68
CA GLY A 81 11.02 -3.86 -10.32
C GLY A 81 12.09 -4.94 -10.46
N ALA A 82 13.38 -4.55 -10.45
CA ALA A 82 14.48 -5.50 -10.55
C ALA A 82 14.83 -6.02 -9.16
N GLY A 83 14.84 -7.35 -9.00
CA GLY A 83 15.26 -7.98 -7.76
C GLY A 83 14.58 -9.31 -7.52
N GLU A 84 15.05 -10.03 -6.50
CA GLU A 84 14.31 -11.15 -5.93
C GLU A 84 13.56 -10.66 -4.69
N GLY A 85 12.25 -10.91 -4.61
CA GLY A 85 11.43 -10.60 -3.45
C GLY A 85 10.41 -9.49 -3.69
N ASP A 86 10.10 -8.73 -2.64
CA ASP A 86 9.22 -7.57 -2.75
C ASP A 86 9.97 -6.40 -3.39
N ASP A 87 9.38 -5.76 -4.39
CA ASP A 87 9.97 -4.59 -5.04
C ASP A 87 10.04 -3.43 -4.06
N GLU A 88 8.96 -3.22 -3.31
CA GLU A 88 8.93 -2.28 -2.19
C GLU A 88 8.30 -2.90 -0.95
N THR A 89 8.65 -2.36 0.22
CA THR A 89 8.09 -2.83 1.49
C THR A 89 7.63 -1.68 2.37
N VAL A 90 6.61 -1.95 3.16
CA VAL A 90 6.10 -1.05 4.20
C VAL A 90 6.09 -1.81 5.51
N ARG A 91 6.80 -1.29 6.51
CA ARG A 91 6.76 -1.80 7.88
C ARG A 91 5.75 -1.00 8.69
N ILE A 92 4.93 -1.70 9.47
CA ILE A 92 3.89 -1.11 10.33
C ILE A 92 3.99 -1.76 11.71
N ASP A 93 4.39 -0.99 12.72
CA ASP A 93 4.38 -1.37 14.13
C ASP A 93 3.04 -0.96 14.76
N LEU A 94 2.11 -1.92 14.82
CA LEU A 94 0.77 -1.70 15.36
C LEU A 94 0.77 -1.31 16.84
N ALA A 95 1.82 -1.66 17.59
CA ALA A 95 1.91 -1.37 19.02
C ALA A 95 2.43 0.05 19.31
N SER A 96 3.15 0.65 18.34
CA SER A 96 3.73 1.99 18.45
C SER A 96 2.94 3.06 17.70
N LEU A 97 1.89 2.68 16.97
CA LEU A 97 1.02 3.62 16.25
C LEU A 97 0.37 4.64 17.19
N ASP A 98 0.36 5.90 16.75
CA ASP A 98 -0.40 6.97 17.39
C ASP A 98 -1.88 6.54 17.50
N ALA A 99 -2.47 6.75 18.68
CA ALA A 99 -3.85 6.42 18.95
C ALA A 99 -4.85 7.15 18.03
N ALA A 100 -4.46 8.26 17.41
CA ALA A 100 -5.25 8.95 16.39
C ALA A 100 -5.36 8.15 15.07
N VAL A 101 -4.42 7.24 14.79
CA VAL A 101 -4.46 6.38 13.60
C VAL A 101 -5.49 5.28 13.79
N LYS A 102 -6.53 5.29 12.95
CA LYS A 102 -7.59 4.27 12.92
C LYS A 102 -7.62 3.50 11.61
N LYS A 103 -6.97 4.01 10.57
CA LYS A 103 -6.84 3.36 9.28
C LYS A 103 -5.48 3.68 8.66
N ILE A 104 -4.90 2.72 7.95
CA ILE A 104 -3.70 2.89 7.13
C ILE A 104 -4.04 2.39 5.74
N ALA A 105 -4.02 3.27 4.75
CA ALA A 105 -4.20 2.89 3.36
C ALA A 105 -2.85 2.78 2.66
N ILE A 106 -2.63 1.70 1.91
CA ILE A 106 -1.47 1.53 1.03
C ILE A 106 -1.93 1.62 -0.41
N ALA A 107 -1.36 2.56 -1.14
CA ALA A 107 -1.57 2.76 -2.56
C ALA A 107 -0.26 2.60 -3.33
N ILE A 108 -0.38 2.28 -4.61
CA ILE A 108 0.72 2.29 -5.57
C ILE A 108 0.37 3.26 -6.69
N THR A 109 1.37 4.01 -7.16
CA THR A 109 1.21 4.96 -8.26
C THR A 109 2.33 4.80 -9.27
N ILE A 110 2.03 4.97 -10.55
CA ILE A 110 3.06 4.95 -11.60
C ILE A 110 3.69 6.34 -11.70
N HIS A 111 5.00 6.43 -11.55
CA HIS A 111 5.74 7.67 -11.65
C HIS A 111 5.65 8.26 -13.06
N ASP A 112 5.32 9.55 -13.16
CA ASP A 112 5.16 10.27 -14.43
C ASP A 112 4.23 9.59 -15.47
N ALA A 113 3.27 8.78 -15.01
CA ALA A 113 2.44 7.91 -15.85
C ALA A 113 1.88 8.61 -17.11
N ALA A 114 1.40 9.85 -16.96
CA ALA A 114 0.84 10.62 -18.07
C ALA A 114 1.90 10.99 -19.13
N ALA A 115 3.10 11.39 -18.71
CA ALA A 115 4.19 11.71 -19.62
C ALA A 115 4.77 10.45 -20.29
N ARG A 116 4.78 9.33 -19.57
CA ARG A 116 5.27 8.03 -20.04
C ARG A 116 4.23 7.22 -20.82
N GLY A 117 2.97 7.68 -20.85
CA GLY A 117 1.86 6.96 -21.47
C GLY A 117 1.55 5.61 -20.80
N GLN A 118 1.79 5.52 -19.49
CA GLN A 118 1.70 4.29 -18.70
C GLN A 118 0.41 4.23 -17.88
N ASN A 119 -0.09 3.02 -17.62
CA ASN A 119 -1.22 2.76 -16.73
C ASN A 119 -1.16 1.34 -16.14
N PHE A 120 -1.98 1.07 -15.13
CA PHE A 120 -2.03 -0.23 -14.45
C PHE A 120 -2.57 -1.37 -15.33
N GLY A 121 -3.13 -1.09 -16.52
CA GLY A 121 -3.48 -2.12 -17.51
C GLY A 121 -2.27 -2.69 -18.25
N GLN A 122 -1.11 -2.02 -18.16
CA GLN A 122 0.13 -2.48 -18.77
C GLN A 122 1.09 -3.15 -17.76
N VAL A 123 0.92 -2.85 -16.47
CA VAL A 123 1.70 -3.44 -15.38
C VAL A 123 1.25 -4.88 -15.16
N LYS A 124 2.22 -5.80 -15.07
CA LYS A 124 1.94 -7.23 -14.89
C LYS A 124 2.07 -7.63 -13.42
N ASN A 125 1.12 -8.46 -12.98
CA ASN A 125 1.07 -9.06 -11.64
C ASN A 125 1.25 -8.10 -10.45
N PRO A 126 0.70 -6.86 -10.45
CA PRO A 126 0.75 -6.00 -9.27
C PRO A 126 0.03 -6.66 -8.08
N LYS A 127 0.71 -6.78 -6.94
CA LYS A 127 0.15 -7.41 -5.74
C LYS A 127 0.67 -6.81 -4.45
N ILE A 128 -0.09 -7.02 -3.39
CA ILE A 128 0.30 -6.74 -2.00
C ILE A 128 0.30 -8.04 -1.19
N ILE A 129 1.36 -8.28 -0.44
CA ILE A 129 1.50 -9.43 0.46
C ILE A 129 1.67 -8.92 1.89
N VAL A 130 0.77 -9.32 2.77
CA VAL A 130 0.78 -8.96 4.20
C VAL A 130 1.43 -10.09 4.99
N ARG A 131 2.53 -9.76 5.67
CA ARG A 131 3.30 -10.71 6.49
C ARG A 131 3.40 -10.26 7.93
N ASN A 132 3.57 -11.22 8.83
CA ASN A 132 4.09 -10.94 10.16
C ASN A 132 5.59 -10.65 10.04
N GLU A 133 6.03 -9.45 10.42
CA GLU A 133 7.44 -9.04 10.28
C GLU A 133 8.38 -9.90 11.14
N GLU A 134 7.92 -10.32 12.33
CA GLU A 134 8.77 -11.04 13.29
C GLU A 134 9.02 -12.49 12.89
N THR A 135 8.02 -13.14 12.27
CA THR A 135 8.09 -14.56 11.89
C THR A 135 8.34 -14.77 10.40
N GLY A 136 8.11 -13.76 9.57
CA GLY A 136 8.10 -13.87 8.11
C GLY A 136 6.87 -14.58 7.53
N GLU A 137 5.89 -14.94 8.38
CA GLU A 137 4.71 -15.69 7.94
C GLU A 137 3.80 -14.84 7.04
N GLU A 138 3.47 -15.36 5.86
CA GLU A 138 2.50 -14.75 4.95
C GLU A 138 1.07 -14.97 5.43
N ILE A 139 0.44 -13.89 5.85
CA ILE A 139 -0.92 -13.88 6.37
C ILE A 139 -1.91 -13.83 5.21
N ALA A 140 -1.72 -12.88 4.30
CA ALA A 140 -2.60 -12.68 3.16
C ALA A 140 -1.90 -12.10 1.94
N GLN A 141 -2.48 -12.32 0.77
CA GLN A 141 -2.10 -11.70 -0.49
C GLN A 141 -3.33 -11.17 -1.20
N PHE A 142 -3.17 -10.07 -1.92
CA PHE A 142 -4.15 -9.58 -2.88
C PHE A 142 -3.43 -9.24 -4.19
N ASP A 143 -3.82 -9.95 -5.26
CA ASP A 143 -3.42 -9.61 -6.62
C ASP A 143 -4.42 -8.61 -7.20
N LEU A 144 -3.91 -7.51 -7.73
CA LEU A 144 -4.74 -6.51 -8.39
C LEU A 144 -5.20 -7.04 -9.75
N ALA A 145 -6.51 -7.23 -9.88
CA ALA A 145 -7.14 -7.64 -11.14
C ALA A 145 -7.14 -6.50 -12.19
N GLU A 146 -7.37 -6.85 -13.46
CA GLU A 146 -7.33 -5.95 -14.64
C GLU A 146 -8.30 -4.75 -14.58
N ASP A 147 -9.18 -4.68 -13.58
CA ASP A 147 -10.15 -3.59 -13.39
C ASP A 147 -9.51 -2.20 -13.26
N ALA A 148 -8.20 -2.10 -12.96
CA ALA A 148 -7.45 -0.85 -12.88
C ALA A 148 -6.84 -0.42 -14.23
N SER A 149 -7.29 -0.99 -15.35
CA SER A 149 -6.59 -0.90 -16.65
C SER A 149 -6.30 0.51 -17.16
N THR A 150 -7.12 1.51 -16.85
CA THR A 150 -6.92 2.90 -17.30
C THR A 150 -6.34 3.82 -16.24
N GLU A 151 -6.18 3.31 -15.02
CA GLU A 151 -5.85 4.12 -13.87
C GLU A 151 -4.32 4.21 -13.69
N THR A 152 -3.85 5.28 -13.07
CA THR A 152 -2.42 5.54 -12.82
C THR A 152 -2.07 5.51 -11.34
N ALA A 153 -3.07 5.30 -10.48
CA ALA A 153 -2.96 5.13 -9.05
C ALA A 153 -3.96 4.08 -8.57
N VAL A 154 -3.60 3.24 -7.61
CA VAL A 154 -4.48 2.20 -7.07
C VAL A 154 -4.28 2.04 -5.58
N ILE A 155 -5.38 2.00 -4.82
CA ILE A 155 -5.37 1.59 -3.41
C ILE A 155 -5.36 0.06 -3.37
N MET A 156 -4.25 -0.53 -2.94
CA MET A 156 -4.08 -1.98 -2.86
C MET A 156 -4.85 -2.56 -1.68
N GLY A 157 -4.73 -1.93 -0.52
CA GLY A 157 -5.41 -2.38 0.68
C GLY A 157 -5.43 -1.37 1.80
N GLU A 158 -6.29 -1.64 2.76
CA GLU A 158 -6.46 -0.82 3.97
C GLU A 158 -6.37 -1.69 5.21
N PHE A 159 -5.48 -1.30 6.13
CA PHE A 159 -5.54 -1.74 7.51
C PHE A 159 -6.48 -0.83 8.28
N TYR A 160 -7.38 -1.37 9.08
CA TYR A 160 -8.29 -0.55 9.87
C TYR A 160 -8.56 -1.17 11.23
N LEU A 161 -8.69 -0.32 12.24
CA LEU A 161 -8.99 -0.70 13.60
C LEU A 161 -10.51 -0.81 13.76
N HIS A 162 -10.99 -1.97 14.22
CA HIS A 162 -12.40 -2.20 14.48
C HIS A 162 -12.57 -3.01 15.76
N ASN A 163 -13.26 -2.44 16.75
CA ASN A 163 -13.46 -3.03 18.08
C ASN A 163 -12.15 -3.45 18.77
N GLY A 164 -11.06 -2.68 18.57
CA GLY A 164 -9.75 -2.96 19.16
C GLY A 164 -8.93 -4.01 18.40
N GLU A 165 -9.44 -4.56 17.30
CA GLU A 165 -8.73 -5.51 16.45
C GLU A 165 -8.35 -4.85 15.12
N TRP A 166 -7.12 -5.11 14.66
CA TRP A 166 -6.69 -4.68 13.34
C TRP A 166 -7.15 -5.68 12.29
N LYS A 167 -7.74 -5.14 11.23
CA LYS A 167 -8.28 -5.88 10.09
C LYS A 167 -7.62 -5.38 8.81
N PHE A 168 -7.62 -6.22 7.78
CA PHE A 168 -7.18 -5.85 6.44
C PHE A 168 -8.32 -6.02 5.43
N THR A 169 -8.45 -5.07 4.52
CA THR A 169 -9.34 -5.14 3.36
C THR A 169 -8.53 -5.04 2.08
N ALA A 170 -8.73 -5.98 1.16
CA ALA A 170 -8.26 -5.85 -0.22
C ALA A 170 -9.16 -4.83 -0.94
N VAL A 171 -8.62 -3.68 -1.36
CA VAL A 171 -9.43 -2.59 -1.90
C VAL A 171 -9.49 -2.63 -3.43
N GLY A 172 -8.35 -2.63 -4.10
CA GLY A 172 -8.26 -2.69 -5.57
C GLY A 172 -9.02 -1.59 -6.29
N GLN A 173 -9.04 -0.38 -5.71
CA GLN A 173 -9.73 0.78 -6.29
C GLN A 173 -8.72 1.66 -7.00
N GLY A 174 -8.90 1.82 -8.32
CA GLY A 174 -8.08 2.71 -9.12
C GLY A 174 -8.55 4.16 -9.06
N PHE A 175 -7.62 5.07 -9.31
CA PHE A 175 -7.78 6.51 -9.30
C PHE A 175 -7.14 7.15 -10.53
N ALA A 176 -7.95 7.94 -11.24
CA ALA A 176 -7.50 8.69 -12.39
C ALA A 176 -6.73 9.93 -11.92
N GLY A 177 -5.65 10.26 -12.63
CA GLY A 177 -4.84 11.46 -12.35
C GLY A 177 -3.72 11.27 -11.32
N GLY A 178 -3.43 10.03 -10.93
CA GLY A 178 -2.23 9.68 -10.17
C GLY A 178 -2.32 9.98 -8.67
N LEU A 179 -1.18 10.35 -8.07
CA LEU A 179 -1.04 10.52 -6.63
C LEU A 179 -1.81 11.73 -6.08
N GLN A 180 -1.88 12.84 -6.81
CA GLN A 180 -2.51 14.07 -6.31
C GLN A 180 -4.00 13.89 -5.97
N PRO A 181 -4.84 13.27 -6.83
CA PRO A 181 -6.21 12.93 -6.48
C PRO A 181 -6.35 12.01 -5.27
N LEU A 182 -5.41 11.08 -5.05
CA LEU A 182 -5.39 10.24 -3.84
C LEU A 182 -5.11 11.06 -2.58
N ILE A 183 -4.14 11.97 -2.62
CA ILE A 183 -3.84 12.88 -1.50
C ILE A 183 -5.09 13.69 -1.15
N GLN A 184 -5.76 14.27 -2.16
CA GLN A 184 -7.00 15.03 -1.97
C GLN A 184 -8.16 14.16 -1.45
N HIS A 185 -8.27 12.92 -1.93
CA HIS A 185 -9.27 11.96 -1.45
C HIS A 185 -9.15 11.74 0.07
N TYR A 186 -7.92 11.63 0.57
CA TYR A 186 -7.63 11.52 2.00
C TYR A 186 -7.52 12.86 2.74
N GLY A 187 -7.81 13.99 2.07
CA GLY A 187 -7.88 15.32 2.70
C GLY A 187 -6.53 15.98 2.96
N GLY A 188 -5.46 15.50 2.33
CA GLY A 188 -4.16 16.19 2.34
C GLY A 188 -4.10 17.33 1.33
N ASN A 189 -3.12 18.22 1.52
CA ASN A 189 -2.75 19.22 0.53
C ASN A 189 -1.46 18.78 -0.16
N ALA A 190 -1.48 18.71 -1.50
CA ALA A 190 -0.30 18.43 -2.32
C ALA A 190 0.53 19.70 -2.54
#